data_AF-A0A2T4V5R9-F1
#
_entry.id   AF-A0A2T4V5R9-F1
#
_cell.length_a   1.000
_cell.length_b   1.000
_cell.length_c   1.000
_cell.angle_alpha   90.00
_cell.angle_beta   90.00
_cell.angle_gamma   90.00
#
_symmetry.space_group_name_H-M   'P 1'
#
loop_
_entity.id
_entity.type
_entity.pdbx_description
1 polymer ?
#
loop_
_entity_poly.entity_id
_entity_poly.type
_entity_poly.pdbx_seq_one_letter_code
_entity_poly.pdbx_strand_id
1 'polypeptide(L)'
;MASADAPSATVPRCAVHPESPAGGICGRCGGFFCDACATWVLGAVYCTACAALPEVNYLETFRLKLWGRRDSWAWMLGFWGLVALGLGAVLLFGGDTFAGVLALACAGVGVGCFFRQGWARVGLLAVPAGMVVAGLVREDPALGLPSLFLLGLAYTVHQDPRHRLFFRLPLPDAVLLRLWDRFENNPLARLGLQLGLYGVLVPVFAPLALGLGFVALRRVNPEARPPIGHGGQALAAMGLGLGSLVLWVGLFWPRLSELLHALFAAG
;
A
#
# COMPACT_ATOMS: atom_id res chain seq x y z
N MET A 1 44.96 -56.21 17.22
CA MET A 1 44.78 -55.03 16.34
C MET A 1 43.80 -54.10 17.03
N ALA A 2 44.32 -53.05 17.66
CA ALA A 2 43.49 -52.07 18.37
C ALA A 2 42.90 -51.11 17.33
N SER A 3 41.57 -51.07 17.24
CA SER A 3 40.84 -50.05 16.49
C SER A 3 41.09 -48.71 17.18
N ALA A 4 41.74 -47.79 16.48
CA ALA A 4 41.89 -46.41 16.93
C ALA A 4 40.50 -45.78 16.98
N ASP A 5 39.99 -45.52 18.19
CA ASP A 5 38.79 -44.72 18.42
C ASP A 5 39.01 -43.35 17.78
N ALA A 6 38.29 -43.07 16.70
CA ALA A 6 38.25 -41.75 16.11
C ALA A 6 37.74 -40.76 17.17
N PRO A 7 38.38 -39.59 17.35
CA PRO A 7 37.92 -38.60 18.32
C PRO A 7 36.45 -38.29 18.01
N SER A 8 35.58 -38.51 18.99
CA SER A 8 34.15 -38.28 18.89
C SER A 8 33.91 -36.89 18.31
N ALA A 9 33.33 -36.82 17.11
CA ALA A 9 33.03 -35.55 16.46
C ALA A 9 32.19 -34.70 17.42
N THR A 10 32.75 -33.58 17.89
CA THR A 10 32.08 -32.70 18.84
C THR A 10 30.82 -32.18 18.17
N VAL A 11 29.64 -32.61 18.65
CA VAL A 11 28.36 -32.18 18.09
C VAL A 11 28.31 -30.65 18.17
N PRO A 12 28.06 -29.95 17.04
CA PRO A 12 27.98 -28.50 17.05
C PRO A 12 26.90 -28.05 18.03
N ARG A 13 27.17 -26.96 18.75
CA ARG A 13 26.31 -26.47 19.84
C ARG A 13 25.75 -25.09 19.53
N CYS A 14 24.60 -24.77 20.10
CA CYS A 14 24.02 -23.45 19.93
C CYS A 14 24.92 -22.39 20.57
N ALA A 15 25.13 -21.27 19.86
CA ALA A 15 25.93 -20.15 20.36
C ALA A 15 25.32 -19.46 21.60
N VAL A 16 24.00 -19.52 21.76
CA VAL A 16 23.26 -18.93 22.90
C VAL A 16 23.01 -19.96 24.00
N HIS A 17 22.86 -21.23 23.63
CA HIS A 17 22.53 -22.35 24.52
C HIS A 17 23.59 -23.45 24.39
N PRO A 18 24.77 -23.32 25.03
CA PRO A 18 25.87 -24.28 24.90
C PRO A 18 25.51 -25.70 25.37
N GLU A 19 24.48 -25.86 26.19
CA GLU A 19 23.95 -27.15 26.60
C GLU A 19 23.19 -27.88 25.48
N SER A 20 22.64 -27.14 24.51
CA SER A 20 21.80 -27.68 23.44
C SER A 20 22.59 -27.97 22.16
N PRO A 21 22.34 -29.11 21.48
CA PRO A 21 22.89 -29.37 20.17
C PRO A 21 22.34 -28.35 19.15
N ALA A 22 23.13 -28.03 18.14
CA ALA A 22 22.73 -27.15 17.06
C ALA A 22 21.72 -27.86 16.15
N GLY A 23 20.56 -27.22 15.94
CA GLY A 23 19.55 -27.65 14.96
C GLY A 23 19.83 -27.09 13.55
N GLY A 24 20.63 -26.02 13.44
CA GLY A 24 20.99 -25.44 12.15
C GLY A 24 22.04 -24.33 12.22
N ILE A 25 22.32 -23.74 11.05
CA ILE A 25 23.28 -22.65 10.84
C ILE A 25 22.53 -21.42 10.33
N CYS A 26 22.77 -20.27 10.95
CA CYS A 26 22.17 -19.00 10.55
C CYS A 26 22.64 -18.60 9.14
N GLY A 27 21.70 -18.41 8.20
CA GLY A 27 22.02 -18.05 6.81
C GLY A 27 22.66 -16.66 6.64
N ARG A 28 22.78 -15.87 7.71
CA ARG A 28 23.46 -14.57 7.70
C ARG A 28 24.83 -14.60 8.38
N CYS A 29 24.91 -14.95 9.66
CA CYS A 29 26.16 -14.88 10.43
C CYS A 29 26.95 -16.18 10.45
N GLY A 30 26.40 -17.29 9.93
CA GLY A 30 27.03 -18.61 10.00
C GLY A 30 27.04 -19.23 11.41
N GLY A 31 26.44 -18.57 12.40
CA GLY A 31 26.37 -19.08 13.77
C GLY A 31 25.40 -20.25 13.93
N PHE A 32 25.76 -21.23 14.76
CA PHE A 32 24.90 -22.35 15.11
C PHE A 32 23.78 -21.95 16.09
N PHE A 33 22.56 -22.41 15.84
CA PHE A 33 21.40 -22.19 16.71
C PHE A 33 20.67 -23.51 17.02
N CYS A 34 20.00 -23.58 18.17
CA CYS A 34 19.06 -24.67 18.50
C CYS A 34 17.65 -24.35 17.96
N ASP A 35 16.74 -25.32 17.94
CA ASP A 35 15.38 -25.15 17.42
C ASP A 35 14.60 -24.04 18.14
N ALA A 36 14.84 -23.82 19.43
CA ALA A 36 14.24 -22.72 20.19
C ALA A 36 14.76 -21.33 19.75
N CYS A 37 15.97 -21.26 19.20
CA CYS A 37 16.56 -20.04 18.66
C CYS A 37 16.35 -19.87 17.15
N ALA A 38 15.72 -20.83 16.47
CA ALA A 38 15.43 -20.77 15.05
C ALA A 38 14.26 -19.82 14.79
N THR A 39 14.48 -18.80 13.96
CA THR A 39 13.42 -17.88 13.54
C THR A 39 13.33 -17.88 12.02
N TRP A 40 12.13 -18.20 11.50
CA TRP A 40 11.85 -18.15 10.07
C TRP A 40 11.45 -16.73 9.67
N VAL A 41 12.20 -16.14 8.75
CA VAL A 41 11.91 -14.81 8.18
C VAL A 41 12.01 -14.91 6.67
N LEU A 42 10.91 -14.60 5.96
CA LEU A 42 10.86 -14.56 4.50
C LEU A 42 11.35 -15.84 3.80
N GLY A 43 11.09 -17.01 4.39
CA GLY A 43 11.47 -18.31 3.82
C GLY A 43 12.91 -18.75 4.12
N ALA A 44 13.67 -18.01 4.94
CA ALA A 44 14.99 -18.40 5.42
C ALA A 44 15.04 -18.47 6.95
N VAL A 45 15.92 -19.32 7.49
CA VAL A 45 16.12 -19.47 8.94
C VAL A 45 17.29 -18.64 9.41
N TYR A 46 17.05 -17.86 10.47
CA TYR A 46 18.04 -17.04 11.14
C TYR A 46 18.08 -17.36 12.64
N CYS A 47 19.20 -17.04 13.29
CA CYS A 47 19.21 -16.96 14.75
C CYS A 47 18.38 -15.75 15.21
N THR A 48 17.85 -15.81 16.44
CA THR A 48 17.04 -14.73 17.05
C THR A 48 17.69 -13.35 16.94
N ALA A 49 18.99 -13.24 17.20
CA ALA A 49 19.74 -11.98 17.09
C ALA A 49 19.75 -11.43 15.66
N CYS A 50 19.97 -12.27 14.65
CA CYS A 50 19.95 -11.84 13.25
C CYS A 50 18.53 -11.54 12.75
N ALA A 51 17.53 -12.29 13.21
CA ALA A 51 16.13 -12.09 12.85
C ALA A 51 15.57 -10.76 13.40
N ALA A 52 16.10 -10.27 14.52
CA ALA A 52 15.74 -8.99 15.10
C ALA A 52 16.32 -7.79 14.32
N LEU A 53 17.29 -8.01 13.42
CA LEU A 53 17.91 -6.92 12.67
C LEU A 53 16.94 -6.38 11.60
N PRO A 54 16.80 -5.05 11.47
CA PRO A 54 15.80 -4.43 10.62
C PRO A 54 15.99 -4.72 9.12
N GLU A 55 17.23 -5.00 8.70
CA GLU A 55 17.56 -5.37 7.32
C GLU A 55 17.15 -6.82 6.96
N VAL A 56 17.01 -7.70 7.96
CA VAL A 56 16.55 -9.08 7.79
C VAL A 56 15.03 -9.14 7.88
N ASN A 57 14.46 -8.50 8.90
CA ASN A 57 13.01 -8.41 9.09
C ASN A 57 12.48 -7.01 8.72
N TYR A 58 12.73 -6.62 7.48
CA TYR A 58 12.33 -5.30 6.98
C TYR A 58 10.80 -5.17 6.85
N LEU A 59 10.07 -6.27 6.66
CA LEU A 59 8.60 -6.26 6.64
C LEU A 59 8.03 -5.95 8.01
N GLU A 60 8.60 -6.48 9.08
CA GLU A 60 8.17 -6.14 10.44
C GLU A 60 8.49 -4.68 10.77
N THR A 61 9.69 -4.21 10.40
CA THR A 61 10.06 -2.79 10.52
C THR A 61 9.07 -1.90 9.76
N PHE A 62 8.69 -2.30 8.54
CA PHE A 62 7.70 -1.59 7.72
C PHE A 62 6.30 -1.64 8.32
N ARG A 63 5.88 -2.79 8.88
CA ARG A 63 4.61 -2.93 9.60
C ARG A 63 4.56 -1.98 10.79
N LEU A 64 5.59 -1.95 11.62
CA LEU A 64 5.71 -1.07 12.79
C LEU A 64 5.67 0.42 12.39
N LYS A 65 6.30 0.79 11.28
CA LYS A 65 6.26 2.17 10.72
C LYS A 65 4.83 2.64 10.40
N LEU A 66 3.95 1.73 10.02
CA LEU A 66 2.55 2.01 9.69
C LEU A 66 1.57 1.65 10.82
N TRP A 67 2.04 0.99 11.88
CA TRP A 67 1.19 0.41 12.92
C TRP A 67 0.48 1.49 13.74
N GLY A 68 -0.84 1.59 13.59
CA GLY A 68 -1.61 2.63 14.26
C GLY A 68 -1.39 4.04 13.72
N ARG A 69 -0.64 4.21 12.63
CA ARG A 69 -0.43 5.51 11.98
C ARG A 69 -1.63 5.85 11.11
N ARG A 70 -2.19 7.05 11.26
CA ARG A 70 -3.33 7.52 10.44
C ARG A 70 -2.94 7.48 8.97
N ASP A 71 -3.75 6.77 8.18
CA ASP A 71 -3.60 6.70 6.74
C ASP A 71 -4.47 7.75 6.04
N SER A 72 -4.38 7.80 4.71
CA SER A 72 -5.17 8.75 3.90
C SER A 72 -6.68 8.52 4.07
N TRP A 73 -7.12 7.26 4.23
CA TRP A 73 -8.52 6.93 4.48
C TRP A 73 -9.01 7.46 5.82
N ALA A 74 -8.24 7.31 6.90
CA ALA A 74 -8.61 7.86 8.20
C ALA A 74 -8.80 9.39 8.14
N TRP A 75 -7.89 10.11 7.48
CA TRP A 75 -8.04 11.55 7.27
C TRP A 75 -9.27 11.90 6.43
N MET A 76 -9.48 11.20 5.32
CA MET A 76 -10.61 11.44 4.44
C MET A 76 -11.94 11.17 5.13
N LEU A 77 -12.07 10.04 5.84
CA LEU A 77 -13.27 9.69 6.60
C LEU A 77 -13.51 10.66 7.77
N GLY A 78 -12.45 11.09 8.46
CA GLY A 78 -12.57 12.10 9.52
C GLY A 78 -13.07 13.44 8.98
N PHE A 79 -12.50 13.92 7.87
CA PHE A 79 -12.94 15.15 7.21
C PHE A 79 -14.39 15.08 6.75
N TRP A 80 -14.77 14.04 6.00
CA TRP A 80 -16.16 13.86 5.56
C TRP A 80 -17.11 13.60 6.72
N GLY A 81 -16.65 12.99 7.81
CA GLY A 81 -17.42 12.85 9.04
C GLY A 81 -17.76 14.20 9.67
N LEU A 82 -16.84 15.17 9.67
CA LEU A 82 -17.12 16.53 10.13
C LEU A 82 -18.09 17.28 9.20
N VAL A 83 -17.96 17.11 7.88
CA VAL A 83 -18.92 17.67 6.92
C VAL A 83 -20.32 17.08 7.15
N ALA A 84 -20.42 15.76 7.33
CA ALA A 84 -21.68 15.07 7.62
C ALA A 84 -22.27 15.50 8.97
N LEU A 85 -21.44 15.82 9.97
CA LEU A 85 -21.90 16.35 11.26
C LEU A 85 -22.64 17.69 11.08
N GLY A 86 -22.02 18.61 10.34
CA GLY A 86 -22.62 19.91 10.04
C GLY A 86 -23.91 19.78 9.23
N LEU A 87 -23.89 18.95 8.18
CA LEU A 87 -25.08 18.68 7.36
C LEU A 87 -26.20 18.04 8.19
N GLY A 88 -25.90 17.05 9.02
CA GLY A 88 -26.87 16.39 9.88
C GLY A 88 -27.53 17.36 10.86
N ALA A 89 -26.75 18.24 11.48
CA ALA A 89 -27.31 19.28 12.34
C ALA A 89 -28.27 20.22 11.59
N VAL A 90 -27.87 20.70 10.40
CA VAL A 90 -28.71 21.57 9.56
C VAL A 90 -30.03 20.88 9.18
N LEU A 91 -29.98 19.60 8.78
CA LEU A 91 -31.18 18.83 8.42
C LEU A 91 -32.12 18.61 9.61
N LEU A 92 -31.57 18.33 10.79
CA LEU A 92 -32.37 18.20 12.02
C LEU A 92 -33.07 19.51 12.38
N PHE A 93 -32.37 20.64 12.32
CA PHE A 93 -32.98 21.95 12.57
C PHE A 93 -33.98 22.36 11.49
N GLY A 94 -33.80 21.87 10.26
CA GLY A 94 -34.75 22.05 9.15
C GLY A 94 -35.97 21.12 9.21
N GLY A 95 -36.04 20.21 10.18
CA GLY A 95 -37.18 19.29 10.36
C GLY A 95 -37.06 17.95 9.65
N ASP A 96 -36.00 17.72 8.84
CA ASP A 96 -35.74 16.41 8.23
C ASP A 96 -35.00 15.49 9.21
N THR A 97 -35.78 14.91 10.13
CA THR A 97 -35.27 14.04 11.19
C THR A 97 -34.56 12.80 10.65
N PHE A 98 -35.07 12.18 9.59
CA PHE A 98 -34.53 10.95 9.06
C PHE A 98 -33.17 11.18 8.38
N ALA A 99 -33.10 12.13 7.44
CA ALA A 99 -31.84 12.43 6.76
C ALA A 99 -30.80 13.02 7.74
N GLY A 100 -31.26 13.81 8.71
CA GLY A 100 -30.42 14.35 9.78
C GLY A 100 -29.78 13.26 10.65
N VAL A 101 -30.56 12.32 11.17
CA VAL A 101 -30.05 11.18 11.97
C VAL A 101 -29.07 10.34 11.16
N LEU A 102 -29.36 10.11 9.88
CA LEU A 102 -28.50 9.32 9.02
C LEU A 102 -27.15 10.01 8.75
N ALA A 103 -27.17 11.31 8.47
CA ALA A 103 -25.95 12.10 8.33
C ALA A 103 -25.12 12.11 9.63
N LEU A 104 -25.76 12.20 10.80
CA LEU A 104 -25.09 12.06 12.10
C LEU A 104 -24.50 10.66 12.33
N ALA A 105 -25.17 9.60 11.88
CA ALA A 105 -24.62 8.24 11.94
C ALA A 105 -23.36 8.10 11.09
N CYS A 106 -23.38 8.61 9.85
CA CYS A 106 -22.20 8.72 8.99
C CYS A 106 -21.08 9.54 9.65
N ALA A 107 -21.42 10.65 10.28
CA ALA A 107 -20.47 11.48 11.01
C ALA A 107 -19.80 10.74 12.17
N GLY A 108 -20.60 10.06 13.00
CA GLY A 108 -20.12 9.26 14.12
C GLY A 108 -19.15 8.18 13.66
N VAL A 109 -19.50 7.46 12.58
CA VAL A 109 -18.61 6.44 11.98
C VAL A 109 -17.33 7.07 11.44
N GLY A 110 -17.40 8.18 10.69
CA GLY A 110 -16.23 8.85 10.13
C GLY A 110 -15.25 9.34 11.21
N VAL A 111 -15.78 10.00 12.24
CA VAL A 111 -15.01 10.48 13.41
C VAL A 111 -14.47 9.30 14.21
N GLY A 112 -15.29 8.28 14.47
CA GLY A 112 -14.86 7.06 15.15
C GLY A 112 -13.72 6.35 14.41
N CYS A 113 -13.77 6.29 13.08
CA CYS A 113 -12.70 5.78 12.24
C CYS A 113 -11.43 6.61 12.42
N PHE A 114 -11.52 7.94 12.39
CA PHE A 114 -10.36 8.83 12.62
C PHE A 114 -9.66 8.61 13.97
N PHE A 115 -10.43 8.30 15.01
CA PHE A 115 -9.93 7.98 16.36
C PHE A 115 -9.65 6.49 16.59
N ARG A 116 -9.72 5.65 15.54
CA ARG A 116 -9.42 4.21 15.59
C ARG A 116 -10.33 3.45 16.57
N GLN A 117 -11.62 3.78 16.59
CA GLN A 117 -12.60 3.05 17.39
C GLN A 117 -13.02 1.75 16.70
N GLY A 118 -12.92 0.62 17.37
CA GLY A 118 -13.17 -0.71 16.76
C GLY A 118 -14.57 -0.86 16.16
N TRP A 119 -15.58 -0.29 16.80
CA TRP A 119 -16.97 -0.29 16.32
C TRP A 119 -17.14 0.49 15.01
N ALA A 120 -16.36 1.55 14.80
CA ALA A 120 -16.49 2.41 13.62
C ALA A 120 -16.11 1.67 12.33
N ARG A 121 -15.22 0.68 12.43
CA ARG A 121 -14.84 -0.17 11.30
C ARG A 121 -16.00 -1.08 10.84
N VAL A 122 -16.82 -1.54 11.77
CA VAL A 122 -18.07 -2.27 11.47
C VAL A 122 -19.14 -1.29 10.97
N GLY A 123 -19.25 -0.13 11.63
CA GLY A 123 -20.13 0.97 11.24
C GLY A 123 -19.91 1.44 9.80
N LEU A 124 -18.67 1.41 9.31
CA LEU A 124 -18.31 1.77 7.94
C LEU A 124 -19.10 0.95 6.91
N LEU A 125 -19.37 -0.33 7.19
CA LEU A 125 -20.18 -1.20 6.33
C LEU A 125 -21.65 -1.17 6.73
N ALA A 126 -21.94 -1.17 8.04
CA ALA A 126 -23.31 -1.30 8.55
C ALA A 126 -24.18 -0.08 8.21
N VAL A 127 -23.63 1.14 8.29
CA VAL A 127 -24.40 2.37 7.99
C VAL A 127 -24.86 2.41 6.52
N PRO A 128 -23.98 2.33 5.50
CA PRO A 128 -24.44 2.35 4.11
C PRO A 128 -25.30 1.14 3.76
N ALA A 129 -25.07 -0.05 4.34
CA ALA A 129 -25.96 -1.19 4.17
C ALA A 129 -27.37 -0.91 4.72
N GLY A 130 -27.47 -0.29 5.91
CA GLY A 130 -28.73 0.16 6.49
C GLY A 130 -29.44 1.21 5.61
N MET A 131 -28.68 2.12 5.00
CA MET A 131 -29.22 3.11 4.06
C MET A 131 -29.79 2.46 2.79
N VAL A 132 -29.12 1.44 2.25
CA VAL A 132 -29.63 0.66 1.11
C VAL A 132 -30.98 0.01 1.49
N VAL A 133 -31.04 -0.66 2.64
CA VAL A 133 -32.30 -1.27 3.13
C VAL A 133 -33.38 -0.22 3.31
N ALA A 134 -33.06 0.93 3.91
CA ALA A 134 -34.02 2.01 4.10
C ALA A 134 -34.51 2.60 2.77
N GLY A 135 -33.63 2.75 1.78
CA GLY A 135 -33.99 3.19 0.43
C GLY A 135 -34.93 2.21 -0.26
N LEU A 136 -34.70 0.91 -0.10
CA LEU A 136 -35.59 -0.13 -0.63
C LEU A 136 -36.96 -0.12 0.05
N VAL A 137 -37.00 -0.04 1.39
CA VAL A 137 -38.26 -0.01 2.16
C VAL A 137 -39.10 1.23 1.88
N ARG A 138 -38.45 2.37 1.59
CA ARG A 138 -39.11 3.65 1.28
C ARG A 138 -39.35 3.86 -0.21
N GLU A 139 -38.96 2.91 -1.06
CA GLU A 139 -38.99 3.03 -2.53
C GLU A 139 -38.31 4.31 -3.04
N ASP A 140 -37.23 4.72 -2.35
CA ASP A 140 -36.50 5.95 -2.63
C ASP A 140 -35.15 5.64 -3.31
N PRO A 141 -35.07 5.72 -4.65
CA PRO A 141 -33.84 5.46 -5.38
C PRO A 141 -32.76 6.51 -5.12
N ALA A 142 -33.13 7.73 -4.71
CA ALA A 142 -32.18 8.80 -4.40
C ALA A 142 -31.41 8.50 -3.11
N LEU A 143 -32.00 7.71 -2.19
CA LEU A 143 -31.30 7.16 -1.04
C LEU A 143 -30.55 5.87 -1.38
N GLY A 144 -31.20 4.93 -2.09
CA GLY A 144 -30.66 3.59 -2.33
C GLY A 144 -29.40 3.57 -3.21
N LEU A 145 -29.42 4.25 -4.37
CA LEU A 145 -28.32 4.18 -5.34
C LEU A 145 -27.01 4.78 -4.82
N PRO A 146 -26.96 5.99 -4.23
CA PRO A 146 -25.73 6.51 -3.63
C PRO A 146 -25.24 5.64 -2.47
N SER A 147 -26.15 5.03 -1.72
CA SER A 147 -25.79 4.15 -0.60
C SER A 147 -25.11 2.87 -1.04
N LEU A 148 -25.47 2.32 -2.20
CA LEU A 148 -24.75 1.19 -2.81
C LEU A 148 -23.33 1.59 -3.19
N PHE A 149 -23.14 2.78 -3.76
CA PHE A 149 -21.81 3.31 -4.07
C PHE A 149 -20.98 3.49 -2.79
N LEU A 150 -21.56 4.07 -1.74
CA LEU A 150 -20.92 4.22 -0.44
C LEU A 150 -20.57 2.88 0.21
N LEU A 151 -21.42 1.87 0.05
CA LEU A 151 -21.14 0.52 0.54
C LEU A 151 -19.95 -0.12 -0.20
N GLY A 152 -19.89 0.06 -1.52
CA GLY A 152 -18.73 -0.37 -2.32
C GLY A 152 -17.44 0.32 -1.89
N LEU A 153 -17.49 1.65 -1.69
CA LEU A 153 -16.36 2.41 -1.17
C LEU A 153 -15.97 1.92 0.23
N ALA A 154 -16.93 1.79 1.15
CA ALA A 154 -16.72 1.28 2.50
C ALA A 154 -16.06 -0.11 2.50
N TYR A 155 -16.47 -1.00 1.60
CA TYR A 155 -15.86 -2.31 1.44
C TYR A 155 -14.40 -2.20 0.98
N THR A 156 -14.09 -1.34 0.00
CA THR A 156 -12.70 -1.13 -0.44
C THR A 156 -11.82 -0.59 0.67
N VAL A 157 -12.30 0.39 1.46
CA VAL A 157 -11.59 0.92 2.63
C VAL A 157 -11.42 -0.15 3.71
N HIS A 158 -12.45 -0.95 3.96
CA HIS A 158 -12.40 -2.03 4.94
C HIS A 158 -11.33 -3.06 4.57
N GLN A 159 -11.21 -3.41 3.29
CA GLN A 159 -10.22 -4.39 2.82
C GLN A 159 -8.81 -3.78 2.63
N ASP A 160 -8.67 -2.45 2.67
CA ASP A 160 -7.38 -1.78 2.47
C ASP A 160 -6.36 -2.21 3.55
N PRO A 161 -5.18 -2.74 3.16
CA PRO A 161 -4.16 -3.16 4.10
C PRO A 161 -3.63 -2.03 5.00
N ARG A 162 -3.49 -0.80 4.50
CA ARG A 162 -3.03 0.34 5.32
C ARG A 162 -4.07 0.68 6.36
N HIS A 163 -5.34 0.66 5.97
CA HIS A 163 -6.43 0.93 6.90
C HIS A 163 -6.51 -0.17 7.98
N ARG A 164 -6.27 -1.43 7.62
CA ARG A 164 -6.10 -2.54 8.60
C ARG A 164 -4.94 -2.31 9.57
N LEU A 165 -3.78 -1.87 9.08
CA LEU A 165 -2.61 -1.55 9.92
C LEU A 165 -2.87 -0.35 10.85
N PHE A 166 -3.62 0.64 10.38
CA PHE A 166 -4.09 1.74 11.22
C PHE A 166 -4.95 1.23 12.38
N PHE A 167 -5.82 0.25 12.16
CA PHE A 167 -6.58 -0.44 13.21
C PHE A 167 -5.80 -1.50 14.01
N ARG A 168 -4.48 -1.62 13.80
CA ARG A 168 -3.62 -2.60 14.47
C ARG A 168 -4.07 -4.05 14.28
N LEU A 169 -4.64 -4.36 13.11
CA LEU A 169 -5.00 -5.72 12.74
C LEU A 169 -3.80 -6.44 12.12
N PRO A 170 -3.55 -7.71 12.47
CA PRO A 170 -2.49 -8.48 11.84
C PRO A 170 -2.77 -8.65 10.34
N LEU A 171 -1.70 -8.64 9.55
CA LEU A 171 -1.72 -8.87 8.11
C LEU A 171 -0.81 -10.05 7.76
N PRO A 172 -1.19 -10.89 6.79
CA PRO A 172 -0.29 -11.89 6.23
C PRO A 172 0.94 -11.25 5.57
N ASP A 173 2.10 -11.89 5.67
CA ASP A 173 3.37 -11.40 5.11
C ASP A 173 3.28 -11.12 3.60
N ALA A 174 2.53 -11.94 2.85
CA ALA A 174 2.31 -11.71 1.42
C ALA A 174 1.54 -10.41 1.11
N VAL A 175 0.69 -9.93 2.04
CA VAL A 175 -0.01 -8.64 1.90
C VAL A 175 0.94 -7.50 2.28
N LEU A 176 1.75 -7.67 3.34
CA LEU A 176 2.76 -6.69 3.75
C LEU A 176 3.83 -6.50 2.69
N LEU A 177 4.30 -7.58 2.06
CA LEU A 177 5.26 -7.53 0.96
C LEU A 177 4.69 -6.75 -0.23
N ARG A 178 3.47 -7.05 -0.66
CA ARG A 178 2.80 -6.27 -1.73
C ARG A 178 2.63 -4.80 -1.38
N LEU A 179 2.39 -4.50 -0.09
CA LEU A 179 2.26 -3.13 0.37
C LEU A 179 3.61 -2.40 0.39
N TRP A 180 4.66 -3.08 0.84
CA TRP A 180 6.04 -2.61 0.80
C TRP A 180 6.51 -2.37 -0.64
N ASP A 181 6.23 -3.30 -1.55
CA ASP A 181 6.51 -3.16 -2.97
C ASP A 181 5.84 -1.91 -3.58
N ARG A 182 4.65 -1.58 -3.10
CA ARG A 182 3.88 -0.44 -3.58
C ARG A 182 4.39 0.92 -3.08
N PHE A 183 4.99 0.98 -1.90
CA PHE A 183 5.32 2.26 -1.23
C PHE A 183 6.81 2.51 -1.00
N GLU A 184 7.61 1.47 -0.81
CA GLU A 184 9.03 1.58 -0.45
C GLU A 184 9.94 0.99 -1.54
N ASN A 185 9.49 -0.06 -2.25
CA ASN A 185 10.28 -0.65 -3.32
C ASN A 185 10.30 0.22 -4.57
N ASN A 186 11.43 0.88 -4.83
CA ASN A 186 11.69 1.67 -6.02
C ASN A 186 10.53 2.60 -6.46
N PRO A 187 10.13 3.58 -5.62
CA PRO A 187 8.98 4.46 -5.91
C PRO A 187 9.15 5.28 -7.21
N LEU A 188 10.41 5.51 -7.62
CA LEU A 188 10.74 6.22 -8.86
C LEU A 188 10.32 5.43 -10.11
N ALA A 189 10.42 4.09 -10.10
CA ALA A 189 9.98 3.26 -11.22
C ALA A 189 8.48 3.43 -11.46
N ARG A 190 7.70 3.44 -10.37
CA ARG A 190 6.24 3.61 -10.43
C ARG A 190 5.84 5.01 -10.85
N LEU A 191 6.47 6.04 -10.28
CA LEU A 191 6.20 7.43 -10.66
C LEU A 191 6.57 7.66 -12.13
N GLY A 192 7.72 7.14 -12.58
CA GLY A 192 8.11 7.17 -13.99
C GLY A 192 7.08 6.50 -14.88
N LEU A 193 6.53 5.35 -14.48
CA LEU A 193 5.49 4.66 -15.25
C LEU A 193 4.21 5.49 -15.35
N GLN A 194 3.76 6.10 -14.25
CA GLN A 194 2.60 7.00 -14.24
C GLN A 194 2.81 8.23 -15.12
N LEU A 195 3.97 8.88 -15.02
CA LEU A 195 4.31 10.00 -15.89
C LEU A 195 4.42 9.58 -17.36
N GLY A 196 4.89 8.37 -17.64
CA GLY A 196 4.95 7.82 -19.00
C GLY A 196 3.55 7.66 -19.60
N LEU A 197 2.59 7.14 -18.81
CA LEU A 197 1.19 7.06 -19.21
C LEU A 197 0.57 8.45 -19.43
N TYR A 198 0.82 9.40 -18.52
CA TYR A 198 0.33 10.78 -18.69
C TYR A 198 1.04 11.53 -19.82
N GLY A 199 2.27 11.13 -20.17
CA GLY A 199 3.04 11.68 -21.28
C GLY A 199 2.28 11.64 -22.60
N VAL A 200 1.54 10.56 -22.83
CA VAL A 200 0.72 10.37 -24.04
C VAL A 200 -0.24 11.53 -24.25
N LEU A 201 -0.81 12.06 -23.16
CA LEU A 201 -1.74 13.20 -23.20
C LEU A 201 -1.05 14.55 -23.03
N VAL A 202 0.06 14.60 -22.29
CA VAL A 202 0.77 15.83 -21.94
C VAL A 202 2.27 15.66 -22.21
N PRO A 203 2.82 16.29 -23.28
CA PRO A 203 4.17 15.97 -23.77
C PRO A 203 5.28 16.23 -22.76
N VAL A 204 5.08 17.17 -21.83
CA VAL A 204 6.06 17.53 -20.79
C VAL A 204 6.36 16.38 -19.83
N PHE A 205 5.43 15.44 -19.62
CA PHE A 205 5.68 14.30 -18.73
C PHE A 205 6.54 13.21 -19.36
N ALA A 206 6.62 13.15 -20.69
CA ALA A 206 7.41 12.15 -21.40
C ALA A 206 8.93 12.21 -21.09
N PRO A 207 9.63 13.36 -21.14
CA PRO A 207 11.04 13.44 -20.75
C PRO A 207 11.26 13.18 -19.25
N LEU A 208 10.31 13.56 -18.39
CA LEU A 208 10.37 13.24 -16.96
C LEU A 208 10.26 11.74 -16.72
N ALA A 209 9.38 11.05 -17.44
CA ALA A 209 9.23 9.60 -17.39
C ALA A 209 10.53 8.88 -17.80
N LEU A 210 11.21 9.36 -18.86
CA LEU A 210 12.52 8.84 -19.28
C LEU A 210 13.57 9.00 -18.19
N GLY A 211 13.70 10.21 -17.62
CA GLY A 211 14.67 10.51 -16.58
C GLY A 211 14.43 9.68 -15.32
N LEU A 212 13.18 9.60 -14.84
CA LEU A 212 12.83 8.81 -13.67
C LEU A 212 12.99 7.31 -13.92
N GLY A 213 12.58 6.82 -15.09
CA GLY A 213 12.77 5.41 -15.47
C GLY A 213 14.25 5.02 -15.50
N PHE A 214 15.10 5.88 -16.05
CA PHE A 214 16.55 5.64 -16.06
C PHE A 214 17.16 5.62 -14.66
N VAL A 215 16.85 6.61 -13.82
CA VAL A 215 17.31 6.64 -12.42
C VAL A 215 16.80 5.45 -11.64
N ALA A 216 15.54 5.06 -11.85
CA ALA A 216 14.94 3.90 -11.21
C ALA A 216 15.61 2.59 -11.61
N LEU A 217 16.00 2.44 -12.89
CA LEU A 217 16.69 1.25 -13.40
C LEU A 217 18.09 1.11 -12.78
N ARG A 218 18.82 2.23 -12.65
CA ARG A 218 20.14 2.25 -11.98
C ARG A 218 20.09 1.89 -10.49
N ARG A 219 18.93 2.03 -9.85
CA ARG A 219 18.72 1.69 -8.43
C ARG A 219 18.33 0.23 -8.21
N VAL A 220 17.99 -0.52 -9.28
CA VAL A 220 17.62 -1.93 -9.16
C VAL A 220 18.84 -2.70 -8.68
N ASN A 221 18.72 -3.34 -7.52
CA ASN A 221 19.75 -4.19 -6.96
C ASN A 221 19.09 -5.38 -6.26
N PRO A 222 19.11 -6.57 -6.87
CA PRO A 222 18.49 -7.76 -6.28
C PRO A 222 19.25 -8.27 -5.05
N GLU A 223 20.52 -7.90 -4.89
CA GLU A 223 21.36 -8.32 -3.75
C GLU A 223 21.25 -7.38 -2.55
N ALA A 224 20.61 -6.21 -2.71
CA ALA A 224 20.34 -5.30 -1.62
C ALA A 224 19.44 -5.97 -0.56
N ARG A 225 19.58 -5.55 0.70
CA ARG A 225 18.74 -5.99 1.81
C ARG A 225 18.07 -4.76 2.44
N PRO A 226 16.78 -4.48 2.17
CA PRO A 226 15.85 -5.26 1.34
C PRO A 226 16.13 -5.19 -0.18
N PRO A 227 15.68 -6.20 -0.97
CA PRO A 227 15.95 -6.26 -2.41
C PRO A 227 15.22 -5.14 -3.16
N ILE A 228 15.93 -4.37 -3.97
CA ILE A 228 15.36 -3.26 -4.74
C ILE A 228 15.00 -3.76 -6.14
N GLY A 229 13.70 -3.88 -6.42
CA GLY A 229 13.16 -4.48 -7.63
C GLY A 229 12.54 -3.50 -8.64
N HIS A 230 11.62 -4.04 -9.45
CA HIS A 230 10.80 -3.31 -10.44
C HIS A 230 11.52 -2.76 -11.69
N GLY A 231 12.60 -3.40 -12.12
CA GLY A 231 13.27 -3.07 -13.40
C GLY A 231 12.32 -3.07 -14.61
N GLY A 232 11.35 -3.98 -14.65
CA GLY A 232 10.34 -4.00 -15.71
C GLY A 232 9.45 -2.74 -15.75
N GLN A 233 9.06 -2.17 -14.60
CA GLN A 233 8.29 -0.93 -14.56
C GLN A 233 9.15 0.27 -15.00
N ALA A 234 10.43 0.29 -14.63
CA ALA A 234 11.36 1.32 -15.06
C ALA A 234 11.59 1.29 -16.59
N LEU A 235 11.74 0.10 -17.17
CA LEU A 235 11.83 -0.08 -18.62
C LEU A 235 10.53 0.34 -19.33
N ALA A 236 9.36 -0.04 -18.79
CA ALA A 236 8.07 0.37 -19.34
C ALA A 236 7.88 1.90 -19.28
N ALA A 237 8.29 2.55 -18.20
CA ALA A 237 8.31 4.01 -18.08
C ALA A 237 9.15 4.67 -19.18
N MET A 238 10.35 4.13 -19.42
CA MET A 238 11.23 4.63 -20.48
C MET A 238 10.62 4.42 -21.87
N GLY A 239 10.06 3.23 -22.13
CA GLY A 239 9.40 2.92 -23.39
C GLY A 239 8.21 3.84 -23.67
N LEU A 240 7.33 4.06 -22.69
CA LEU A 240 6.19 4.97 -22.81
C LEU A 240 6.64 6.42 -22.99
N GLY A 241 7.66 6.88 -22.26
CA GLY A 241 8.22 8.22 -22.41
C GLY A 241 8.78 8.44 -23.82
N LEU A 242 9.57 7.49 -24.34
CA LEU A 242 10.13 7.58 -25.69
C LEU A 242 9.01 7.55 -26.75
N GLY A 243 8.09 6.60 -26.66
CA GLY A 243 6.96 6.47 -27.58
C GLY A 243 6.08 7.72 -27.58
N SER A 244 5.85 8.31 -26.42
CA SER A 244 5.12 9.57 -26.28
C SER A 244 5.83 10.75 -26.94
N LEU A 245 7.16 10.86 -26.81
CA LEU A 245 7.92 11.91 -27.48
C LEU A 245 7.83 11.76 -29.01
N VAL A 246 7.98 10.55 -29.52
CA VAL A 246 7.84 10.25 -30.96
C VAL A 246 6.45 10.61 -31.46
N LEU A 247 5.41 10.24 -30.70
CA LEU A 247 4.02 10.58 -31.02
C LEU A 247 3.81 12.10 -31.09
N TRP A 248 4.27 12.84 -30.08
CA TRP A 248 4.06 14.28 -30.03
C TRP A 248 4.88 15.04 -31.07
N VAL A 249 6.17 14.75 -31.21
CA VAL A 249 7.05 15.43 -32.17
C VAL A 249 6.76 15.03 -33.60
N GLY A 250 6.50 13.74 -33.85
CA GLY A 250 6.33 13.21 -35.20
C GLY A 250 4.91 13.37 -35.76
N LEU A 251 3.87 13.27 -34.92
CA LEU A 251 2.49 13.26 -35.38
C LEU A 251 1.70 14.51 -35.00
N PHE A 252 1.74 14.91 -33.72
CA PHE A 252 0.89 16.01 -33.24
C PHE A 252 1.46 17.39 -33.54
N TRP A 253 2.76 17.60 -33.35
CA TRP A 253 3.39 18.91 -33.53
C TRP A 253 3.22 19.48 -34.94
N PRO A 254 3.44 18.70 -36.03
CA PRO A 254 3.23 19.22 -37.38
C PRO A 254 1.78 19.69 -37.60
N ARG A 255 0.80 18.85 -37.23
CA ARG A 255 -0.63 19.17 -37.36
C ARG A 255 -1.06 20.36 -36.50
N LEU A 256 -0.55 20.43 -35.26
CA LEU A 256 -0.83 21.53 -34.36
C LEU A 256 -0.24 22.84 -34.90
N SER A 257 0.98 22.80 -35.46
CA SER A 257 1.61 23.98 -36.06
C SER A 257 0.83 24.49 -37.28
N GLU A 258 0.38 23.60 -38.17
CA GLU A 258 -0.48 23.94 -39.30
C GLU A 258 -1.78 24.61 -38.85
N LEU A 259 -2.44 24.04 -37.84
CA LEU A 259 -3.69 24.58 -37.30
C LEU A 259 -3.48 25.96 -36.65
N LEU A 260 -2.40 26.12 -35.87
CA LEU A 260 -2.06 27.41 -35.26
C LEU A 260 -1.76 28.46 -36.33
N HIS A 261 -0.97 28.12 -37.36
CA HIS A 261 -0.71 29.01 -38.49
C HIS A 261 -1.99 29.43 -39.21
N ALA A 262 -2.92 28.50 -39.47
CA ALA A 262 -4.20 28.80 -40.09
C ALA A 262 -5.08 29.73 -39.23
N LEU A 263 -5.10 29.53 -37.91
CA LEU A 263 -5.85 30.40 -36.98
C LEU A 263 -5.29 31.82 -36.93
N PHE A 264 -3.96 31.98 -36.89
CA PHE A 264 -3.32 33.29 -36.85
C PHE A 264 -3.33 34.01 -38.21
N ALA A 265 -3.43 33.29 -39.32
CA ALA A 265 -3.57 33.91 -40.64
C ALA A 265 -4.98 34.44 -40.93
N ALA A 266 -5.99 34.00 -40.16
CA ALA A 266 -7.40 34.35 -40.37
C ALA A 266 -7.92 35.50 -39.49
N GLY A 267 -7.11 36.02 -38.56
CA GLY A 267 -7.45 37.12 -37.67
C GLY A 267 -6.64 38.37 -37.96
#